data_AF-A0A9N8PTQ4-F1
#
_entry.id   AF-A0A9N8PTQ4-F1
#
_cell.length_a   1.000
_cell.length_b   1.000
_cell.length_c   1.000
_cell.angle_alpha   90.00
_cell.angle_beta   90.00
_cell.angle_gamma   90.00
#
_symmetry.space_group_name_H-M   'P 1'
#
loop_
_entity.id
_entity.type
_entity.pdbx_description
1 polymer ?
#
loop_
_entity_poly.entity_id
_entity_poly.type
_entity_poly.pdbx_seq_one_letter_code
_entity_poly.pdbx_strand_id
1 'polypeptide(L)'
;MPHSSRRPRKPYHPKRIISESEDGWSRVEHTAPPRYGRTAAVDSSLPPVDRSLTAQKLLDEHNRCKQQWVESDARRWLQQLLARQMTEGGWSLNKAICVALGSPSLSWANRHRSVWQLVMFMDLVDLVRPKLNHANEFKLYAQEPRFTSLDREFLQSLDIAVLDPPQAEELVDQSTLIFIPCIEWLLELPFMLVAKTSPLYVSSSMHWIIDEAERSRNRLVADVNNKPPVLKECDDAIAAAKAVLDTHDENKMPEADFADGHSLALTIYTLKHQDED
;
A
#
# COMPACT_ATOMS: atom_id res chain seq x y z
N MET A 1 -15.42 20.36 66.18
CA MET A 1 -15.15 20.91 64.83
C MET A 1 -14.85 19.76 63.88
N PRO A 2 -15.65 19.51 62.83
CA PRO A 2 -15.26 18.63 61.74
C PRO A 2 -15.04 19.43 60.44
N HIS A 3 -13.86 19.28 59.85
CA HIS A 3 -13.52 19.84 58.55
C HIS A 3 -14.11 18.95 57.43
N SER A 4 -14.97 19.53 56.60
CA SER A 4 -15.46 18.93 55.36
C SER A 4 -14.93 19.76 54.17
N SER A 5 -13.84 19.31 53.55
CA SER A 5 -13.39 19.83 52.25
C SER A 5 -13.86 18.91 51.13
N ARG A 6 -15.06 19.13 50.59
CA ARG A 6 -15.48 18.53 49.31
C ARG A 6 -14.96 19.40 48.16
N ARG A 7 -13.99 18.88 47.40
CA ARG A 7 -13.61 19.47 46.11
C ARG A 7 -14.75 19.25 45.09
N PRO A 8 -15.12 20.24 44.27
CA PRO A 8 -16.11 20.06 43.22
C PRO A 8 -15.63 19.07 42.16
N ARG A 9 -16.47 18.10 41.79
CA ARG A 9 -16.24 17.16 40.68
C ARG A 9 -16.27 17.94 39.37
N LYS A 10 -15.27 17.73 38.50
CA LYS A 10 -15.28 18.26 37.14
C LYS A 10 -16.45 17.68 36.33
N PRO A 11 -17.11 18.46 35.46
CA PRO A 11 -18.21 17.98 34.64
C PRO A 11 -17.76 16.84 33.72
N TYR A 12 -18.64 15.85 33.58
CA TYR A 12 -18.45 14.70 32.70
C TYR A 12 -18.70 15.13 31.26
N HIS A 13 -17.66 15.07 30.41
CA HIS A 13 -17.79 15.25 28.97
C HIS A 13 -17.79 13.85 28.32
N PRO A 14 -18.89 13.39 27.73
CA PRO A 14 -18.91 12.12 27.01
C PRO A 14 -17.98 12.19 25.80
N LYS A 15 -17.09 11.19 25.67
CA LYS A 15 -16.08 11.08 24.59
C LYS A 15 -16.67 10.73 23.23
N ARG A 16 -17.97 10.41 23.18
CA ARG A 16 -18.70 9.90 22.03
C ARG A 16 -20.16 10.33 22.17
N ILE A 17 -20.71 10.94 21.14
CA ILE A 17 -22.15 11.21 21.01
C ILE A 17 -22.66 10.23 19.95
N ILE A 18 -23.77 9.56 20.25
CA ILE A 18 -24.48 8.69 19.31
C ILE A 18 -25.82 9.36 19.06
N SER A 19 -26.10 9.74 17.82
CA SER A 19 -27.39 10.27 17.39
C SER A 19 -28.00 9.30 16.38
N GLU A 20 -29.30 9.02 16.52
CA GLU A 20 -30.04 8.25 15.52
C GLU A 20 -30.60 9.21 14.48
N SER A 21 -30.36 8.92 13.20
CA SER A 21 -30.98 9.62 12.08
C SER A 21 -32.36 9.03 11.78
N GLU A 22 -33.20 9.81 11.09
CA GLU A 22 -34.59 9.44 10.75
C GLU A 22 -34.70 8.18 9.86
N ASP A 23 -33.61 7.76 9.23
CA ASP A 23 -33.48 6.54 8.43
C ASP A 23 -33.09 5.29 9.26
N GLY A 24 -33.04 5.40 10.59
CA GLY A 24 -32.78 4.28 11.50
C GLY A 24 -31.31 3.93 11.69
N TRP A 25 -30.38 4.71 11.12
CA TRP A 25 -28.95 4.54 11.34
C TRP A 25 -28.45 5.35 12.54
N SER A 26 -27.51 4.79 13.31
CA SER A 26 -26.85 5.52 14.40
C SER A 26 -25.57 6.19 13.90
N ARG A 27 -25.57 7.52 13.85
CA ARG A 27 -24.37 8.34 13.59
C ARG A 27 -23.56 8.50 14.87
N VAL A 28 -22.27 8.21 14.76
CA VAL A 28 -21.33 8.28 15.88
C VAL A 28 -20.39 9.45 15.69
N GLU A 29 -20.49 10.46 16.56
CA GLU A 29 -19.65 11.66 16.51
C GLU A 29 -18.68 11.69 17.70
N HIS A 30 -17.39 11.88 17.39
CA HIS A 30 -16.34 12.07 18.39
C HIS A 30 -16.22 13.55 18.73
N THR A 31 -16.40 13.89 20.01
CA THR A 31 -16.42 15.26 20.53
C THR A 31 -15.03 15.84 20.81
N ALA A 32 -13.97 15.06 20.65
CA ALA A 32 -12.59 15.51 20.85
C ALA A 32 -11.87 15.58 19.49
N PRO A 33 -11.19 16.69 19.16
CA PRO A 33 -10.26 16.69 18.03
C PRO A 33 -9.21 15.61 18.26
N PRO A 34 -8.77 14.88 17.21
CA PRO A 34 -7.69 13.92 17.35
C PRO A 34 -6.49 14.69 17.89
N ARG A 35 -6.01 14.28 19.08
CA ARG A 35 -4.76 14.80 19.63
C ARG A 35 -3.63 14.25 18.75
N TYR A 36 -3.34 14.93 17.65
CA TYR A 36 -2.01 14.90 17.07
C TYR A 36 -1.03 15.32 18.17
N GLY A 37 -0.10 14.44 18.53
CA GLY A 37 0.97 14.79 19.49
C GLY A 37 0.99 14.02 20.81
N ARG A 38 0.33 12.87 20.93
CA ARG A 38 0.72 11.90 21.96
C ARG A 38 0.91 10.53 21.31
N THR A 39 2.14 10.26 20.89
CA THR A 39 2.62 8.90 20.70
C THR A 39 2.42 8.17 22.03
N ALA A 40 1.32 7.44 22.15
CA ALA A 40 1.35 6.28 23.01
C ALA A 40 2.56 5.47 22.52
N ALA A 41 3.45 5.08 23.43
CA ALA A 41 4.46 4.09 23.11
C ALA A 41 3.68 2.88 22.59
N VAL A 42 3.64 2.74 21.27
CA VAL A 42 3.06 1.57 20.62
C VAL A 42 3.99 0.45 21.06
N ASP A 43 3.45 -0.49 21.83
CA ASP A 43 4.14 -1.73 22.12
C ASP A 43 4.64 -2.27 20.78
N SER A 44 5.97 -2.29 20.60
CA SER A 44 6.61 -2.64 19.34
C SER A 44 6.53 -4.14 19.06
N SER A 45 5.94 -4.91 19.98
CA SER A 45 5.69 -6.33 19.76
C SER A 45 4.56 -6.54 18.75
N LEU A 46 4.84 -7.33 17.72
CA LEU A 46 3.81 -7.82 16.81
C LEU A 46 2.81 -8.68 17.61
N PRO A 47 1.51 -8.65 17.24
CA PRO A 47 0.55 -9.55 17.86
C PRO A 47 0.96 -11.01 17.61
N PRO A 48 0.61 -11.93 18.52
CA PRO A 48 0.98 -13.33 18.36
C PRO A 48 0.31 -13.91 17.10
N VAL A 49 1.09 -14.66 16.33
CA VAL A 49 0.58 -15.45 15.20
C VAL A 49 -0.29 -16.58 15.73
N ASP A 50 -1.40 -16.86 15.04
CA ASP A 50 -2.24 -18.03 15.32
C ASP A 50 -1.40 -19.31 15.22
N ARG A 51 -1.33 -20.07 16.33
CA ARG A 51 -0.54 -21.30 16.42
C ARG A 51 -0.97 -22.39 15.44
N SER A 52 -2.21 -22.33 14.95
CA SER A 52 -2.73 -23.28 13.98
C SER A 52 -2.38 -22.92 12.53
N LEU A 53 -1.89 -21.70 12.28
CA LEU A 53 -1.51 -21.23 10.96
C LEU A 53 -0.13 -21.77 10.57
N THR A 54 0.01 -22.20 9.32
CA THR A 54 1.26 -22.74 8.77
C THR A 54 1.50 -22.15 7.39
N ALA A 55 2.75 -22.25 6.88
CA ALA A 55 3.08 -21.76 5.54
C ALA A 55 2.26 -22.50 4.48
N GLN A 56 2.01 -23.79 4.68
CA GLN A 56 1.13 -24.58 3.82
C GLN A 56 -0.30 -24.03 3.78
N LYS A 57 -0.88 -23.63 4.92
CA LYS A 57 -2.23 -23.04 4.93
C LYS A 57 -2.29 -21.69 4.20
N LEU A 58 -1.24 -20.87 4.33
CA LEU A 58 -1.12 -19.63 3.58
C LEU A 58 -0.99 -19.90 2.07
N LEU A 59 -0.25 -20.94 1.69
CA LEU A 59 -0.11 -21.37 0.30
C LEU A 59 -1.42 -21.90 -0.27
N ASP A 60 -2.17 -22.71 0.49
CA ASP A 60 -3.50 -23.20 0.10
C ASP A 60 -4.48 -22.04 -0.11
N GLU A 61 -4.45 -21.04 0.78
CA GLU A 61 -5.26 -19.83 0.67
C GLU A 61 -4.86 -18.98 -0.54
N HIS A 62 -3.56 -18.77 -0.78
CA HIS A 62 -3.04 -18.10 -1.96
C HIS A 62 -3.49 -18.80 -3.25
N ASN A 63 -3.41 -20.13 -3.31
CA ASN A 63 -3.84 -20.88 -4.49
C ASN A 63 -5.35 -20.76 -4.74
N ARG A 64 -6.16 -20.75 -3.68
CA ARG A 64 -7.60 -20.50 -3.79
C ARG A 64 -7.90 -19.08 -4.31
N CYS A 65 -7.24 -18.06 -3.76
CA CYS A 65 -7.38 -16.69 -4.23
C CYS A 65 -6.89 -16.55 -5.68
N LYS A 66 -5.79 -17.22 -6.06
CA LYS A 66 -5.28 -17.26 -7.45
C LYS A 66 -6.30 -17.85 -8.42
N GLN A 67 -6.98 -18.94 -8.06
CA GLN A 67 -8.02 -19.54 -8.90
C GLN A 67 -9.17 -18.55 -9.15
N GLN A 68 -9.64 -17.87 -8.11
CA GLN A 68 -10.70 -16.86 -8.23
C GLN A 68 -10.25 -15.63 -9.02
N TRP A 69 -9.01 -15.17 -8.81
CA TRP A 69 -8.41 -14.08 -9.57
C TRP A 69 -8.38 -14.38 -11.07
N VAL A 70 -7.98 -15.61 -11.43
CA VAL A 70 -7.83 -16.06 -12.83
C VAL A 70 -9.12 -15.90 -13.64
N GLU A 71 -10.26 -16.09 -13.00
CA GLU A 71 -11.60 -16.02 -13.61
C GLU A 71 -12.21 -14.61 -13.59
N SER A 72 -11.56 -13.65 -12.92
CA SER A 72 -12.12 -12.32 -12.65
C SER A 72 -12.05 -11.36 -13.84
N ASP A 73 -12.99 -10.41 -13.87
CA ASP A 73 -13.04 -9.31 -14.83
C ASP A 73 -11.84 -8.37 -14.68
N ALA A 74 -11.40 -8.12 -13.45
CA ALA A 74 -10.23 -7.31 -13.15
C ALA A 74 -8.95 -7.92 -13.76
N ARG A 75 -8.78 -9.24 -13.69
CA ARG A 75 -7.67 -9.90 -14.38
C ARG A 75 -7.78 -9.79 -15.90
N ARG A 76 -8.96 -10.02 -16.47
CA ARG A 76 -9.17 -9.88 -17.93
C ARG A 76 -8.83 -8.45 -18.39
N TRP A 77 -9.25 -7.45 -17.63
CA TRP A 77 -8.88 -6.06 -17.85
C TRP A 77 -7.37 -5.85 -17.76
N LEU A 78 -6.70 -6.43 -16.75
CA LEU A 78 -5.25 -6.33 -16.58
C LEU A 78 -4.50 -6.91 -17.79
N GLN A 79 -4.93 -8.08 -18.28
CA GLN A 79 -4.36 -8.69 -19.49
C GLN A 79 -4.50 -7.78 -20.71
N GLN A 80 -5.68 -7.18 -20.91
CA GLN A 80 -5.92 -6.24 -22.00
C GLN A 80 -5.14 -4.94 -21.85
N LEU A 81 -4.94 -4.45 -20.63
CA LEU A 81 -4.10 -3.29 -20.36
C LEU A 81 -2.65 -3.57 -20.77
N LEU A 82 -2.04 -4.64 -20.24
CA LEU A 82 -0.65 -4.97 -20.53
C LEU A 82 -0.42 -5.30 -22.01
N ALA A 83 -1.38 -5.98 -22.66
CA ALA A 83 -1.30 -6.26 -24.08
C ALA A 83 -1.30 -5.00 -24.96
N ARG A 84 -1.89 -3.89 -24.48
CA ARG A 84 -1.88 -2.59 -25.18
C ARG A 84 -0.63 -1.77 -24.87
N GLN A 85 -0.15 -1.84 -23.63
CA GLN A 85 0.91 -0.97 -23.13
C GLN A 85 2.33 -1.50 -23.35
N MET A 86 2.50 -2.81 -23.44
CA MET A 86 3.80 -3.42 -23.68
C MET A 86 4.15 -3.36 -25.18
N THR A 87 5.24 -2.66 -25.52
CA THR A 87 5.77 -2.56 -26.88
C THR A 87 6.37 -3.87 -27.41
N GLU A 88 6.52 -3.93 -28.73
CA GLU A 88 7.34 -4.95 -29.38
C GLU A 88 8.79 -4.85 -28.86
N GLY A 89 9.26 -5.90 -28.18
CA GLY A 89 10.56 -5.91 -27.47
C GLY A 89 10.43 -5.91 -25.94
N GLY A 90 9.23 -5.66 -25.40
CA GLY A 90 8.94 -5.70 -23.97
C GLY A 90 9.58 -4.56 -23.17
N TRP A 91 9.35 -4.56 -21.85
CA TRP A 91 9.99 -3.61 -20.94
C TRP A 91 11.38 -4.10 -20.51
N SER A 92 12.28 -3.15 -20.24
CA SER A 92 13.62 -3.45 -19.69
C SER A 92 13.59 -3.67 -18.18
N LEU A 93 12.85 -4.68 -17.73
CA LEU A 93 12.69 -5.04 -16.32
C LEU A 93 13.56 -6.27 -15.98
N ASN A 94 14.24 -6.24 -14.84
CA ASN A 94 15.02 -7.38 -14.31
C ASN A 94 14.61 -7.84 -12.92
N LYS A 95 13.71 -7.10 -12.27
CA LYS A 95 13.18 -7.43 -10.94
C LYS A 95 11.81 -6.83 -10.69
N ALA A 96 11.10 -7.40 -9.74
CA ALA A 96 9.89 -6.85 -9.16
C ALA A 96 10.02 -6.77 -7.64
N ILE A 97 9.57 -5.66 -7.06
CA ILE A 97 9.58 -5.42 -5.62
C ILE A 97 8.16 -5.11 -5.16
N CYS A 98 7.65 -5.90 -4.23
CA CYS A 98 6.40 -5.64 -3.52
C CYS A 98 6.71 -5.00 -2.16
N VAL A 99 6.21 -3.79 -1.91
CA VAL A 99 6.43 -3.08 -0.64
C VAL A 99 5.11 -2.82 0.04
N ALA A 100 5.05 -2.95 1.37
CA ALA A 100 3.84 -2.69 2.17
C ALA A 100 2.67 -3.61 1.80
N LEU A 101 2.97 -4.91 1.64
CA LEU A 101 1.97 -5.95 1.42
C LEU A 101 1.06 -6.15 2.65
N GLY A 102 1.50 -5.75 3.84
CA GLY A 102 0.95 -6.25 5.10
C GLY A 102 1.34 -7.70 5.37
N SER A 103 1.08 -8.18 6.58
CA SER A 103 1.43 -9.55 6.99
C SER A 103 0.27 -10.53 6.77
N PRO A 104 0.49 -11.61 6.00
CA PRO A 104 -0.44 -12.74 5.88
C PRO A 104 -0.71 -13.49 7.20
N SER A 105 0.17 -13.42 8.19
CA SER A 105 0.07 -14.25 9.40
C SER A 105 -0.55 -13.56 10.62
N LEU A 106 -0.55 -12.22 10.71
CA LEU A 106 -0.87 -11.50 11.95
C LEU A 106 -2.37 -11.38 12.29
N SER A 107 -3.26 -11.30 11.31
CA SER A 107 -4.72 -11.23 11.57
C SER A 107 -5.51 -11.74 10.38
N TRP A 108 -6.77 -12.14 10.58
CA TRP A 108 -7.60 -12.63 9.49
C TRP A 108 -7.87 -11.56 8.41
N ALA A 109 -8.26 -10.34 8.82
CA ALA A 109 -8.51 -9.25 7.88
C ALA A 109 -7.25 -8.84 7.10
N ASN A 110 -6.08 -8.83 7.75
CA ASN A 110 -4.82 -8.57 7.07
C ASN A 110 -4.45 -9.72 6.14
N ARG A 111 -4.64 -10.97 6.58
CA ARG A 111 -4.35 -12.16 5.77
C ARG A 111 -5.06 -12.11 4.45
N HIS A 112 -6.37 -11.95 4.47
CA HIS A 112 -7.15 -12.00 3.26
C HIS A 112 -6.71 -10.91 2.28
N ARG A 113 -6.58 -9.66 2.74
CA ARG A 113 -6.09 -8.54 1.92
C ARG A 113 -4.68 -8.79 1.37
N SER A 114 -3.73 -9.14 2.23
CA SER A 114 -2.33 -9.35 1.84
C SER A 114 -2.18 -10.51 0.86
N VAL A 115 -2.96 -11.59 1.01
CA VAL A 115 -2.96 -12.70 0.05
C VAL A 115 -3.50 -12.26 -1.30
N TRP A 116 -4.58 -11.49 -1.36
CA TRP A 116 -5.10 -10.97 -2.64
C TRP A 116 -4.15 -10.00 -3.34
N GLN A 117 -3.53 -9.10 -2.57
CA GLN A 117 -2.49 -8.21 -3.09
C GLN A 117 -1.30 -9.00 -3.64
N LEU A 118 -0.89 -10.07 -2.95
CA LEU A 118 0.18 -10.97 -3.40
C LEU A 118 -0.19 -11.71 -4.67
N VAL A 119 -1.42 -12.22 -4.79
CA VAL A 119 -1.92 -12.87 -6.01
C VAL A 119 -1.86 -11.91 -7.21
N MET A 120 -2.28 -10.66 -7.03
CA MET A 120 -2.20 -9.65 -8.08
C MET A 120 -0.74 -9.36 -8.47
N PHE A 121 0.14 -9.18 -7.48
CA PHE A 121 1.58 -8.96 -7.72
C PHE A 121 2.19 -10.11 -8.53
N MET A 122 1.91 -11.35 -8.14
CA MET A 122 2.42 -12.54 -8.81
C MET A 122 1.86 -12.70 -10.22
N ASP A 123 0.56 -12.49 -10.43
CA ASP A 123 -0.03 -12.59 -11.78
C ASP A 123 0.46 -11.46 -12.69
N LEU A 124 0.68 -10.24 -12.17
CA LEU A 124 1.29 -9.14 -12.91
C LEU A 124 2.70 -9.51 -13.40
N VAL A 125 3.51 -10.12 -12.53
CA VAL A 125 4.83 -10.66 -12.90
C VAL A 125 4.70 -11.75 -13.95
N ASP A 126 3.79 -12.71 -13.77
CA ASP A 126 3.58 -13.82 -14.71
C ASP A 126 3.12 -13.33 -16.10
N LEU A 127 2.39 -12.22 -16.18
CA LEU A 127 1.96 -11.61 -17.45
C LEU A 127 3.08 -10.85 -18.15
N VAL A 128 3.98 -10.21 -17.40
CA VAL A 128 5.08 -9.41 -17.96
C VAL A 128 6.28 -10.28 -18.34
N ARG A 129 6.62 -11.26 -17.49
CA ARG A 129 7.84 -12.07 -17.59
C ARG A 129 8.06 -12.73 -18.98
N PRO A 130 7.05 -13.30 -19.67
CA PRO A 130 7.25 -13.94 -20.98
C PRO A 130 7.68 -12.98 -22.10
N LYS A 131 7.57 -11.67 -21.89
CA LYS A 131 7.94 -10.63 -22.86
C LYS A 131 9.31 -10.01 -22.56
N LEU A 132 9.99 -10.44 -21.50
CA LEU A 132 11.29 -9.92 -21.10
C LEU A 132 12.41 -10.71 -21.78
N ASN A 133 13.44 -10.00 -22.27
CA ASN A 133 14.62 -10.61 -22.89
C ASN A 133 15.43 -11.50 -21.93
N HIS A 134 15.32 -11.26 -20.61
CA HIS A 134 16.05 -11.98 -19.56
C HIS A 134 15.10 -12.60 -18.52
N ALA A 135 14.00 -13.20 -18.97
CA ALA A 135 12.95 -13.76 -18.11
C ALA A 135 13.46 -14.72 -17.02
N ASN A 136 14.50 -15.52 -17.31
CA ASN A 136 15.07 -16.50 -16.38
C ASN A 136 15.86 -15.87 -15.22
N GLU A 137 16.25 -14.60 -15.33
CA GLU A 137 17.02 -13.88 -14.31
C GLU A 137 16.14 -12.92 -13.49
N PHE A 138 14.83 -12.93 -13.72
CA PHE A 138 13.89 -11.99 -13.14
C PHE A 138 13.63 -12.25 -11.65
N LYS A 139 14.14 -11.36 -10.78
CA LYS A 139 14.12 -11.55 -9.32
C LYS A 139 12.87 -10.95 -8.68
N LEU A 140 12.35 -11.63 -7.65
CA LEU A 140 11.18 -11.17 -6.89
C LEU A 140 11.59 -10.85 -5.46
N TYR A 141 11.14 -9.69 -4.99
CA TYR A 141 11.40 -9.21 -3.65
C TYR A 141 10.12 -8.74 -2.96
N ALA A 142 10.10 -8.86 -1.63
CA ALA A 142 9.06 -8.26 -0.81
C ALA A 142 9.66 -7.58 0.44
N GLN A 143 9.15 -6.40 0.81
CA GLN A 143 9.51 -5.69 2.04
C GLN A 143 8.27 -5.25 2.81
N GLU A 144 8.20 -5.67 4.07
CA GLU A 144 7.18 -5.23 5.04
C GLU A 144 7.80 -5.31 6.44
N PRO A 145 7.88 -4.18 7.18
CA PRO A 145 8.42 -4.16 8.54
C PRO A 145 7.76 -5.16 9.49
N ARG A 146 6.51 -5.54 9.24
CA ARG A 146 5.71 -6.43 10.08
C ARG A 146 5.75 -7.90 9.65
N PHE A 147 6.59 -8.28 8.69
CA PHE A 147 6.71 -9.70 8.33
C PHE A 147 7.25 -10.52 9.49
N THR A 148 6.48 -11.55 9.83
CA THR A 148 6.83 -12.60 10.80
C THR A 148 7.74 -13.65 10.16
N SER A 149 8.33 -14.53 10.97
CA SER A 149 9.06 -15.70 10.46
C SER A 149 8.18 -16.58 9.56
N LEU A 150 6.88 -16.69 9.88
CA LEU A 150 5.93 -17.46 9.07
C LEU A 150 5.68 -16.81 7.70
N ASP A 151 5.58 -15.48 7.64
CA ASP A 151 5.42 -14.77 6.36
C ASP A 151 6.65 -14.97 5.48
N ARG A 152 7.85 -14.94 6.09
CA ARG A 152 9.12 -15.18 5.36
C ARG A 152 9.19 -16.59 4.78
N GLU A 153 8.84 -17.60 5.58
CA GLU A 153 8.76 -18.99 5.11
C GLU A 153 7.77 -19.15 3.95
N PHE A 154 6.58 -18.55 4.09
CA PHE A 154 5.55 -18.58 3.05
C PHE A 154 6.01 -17.87 1.76
N LEU A 155 6.56 -16.66 1.84
CA LEU A 155 7.04 -15.92 0.67
C LEU A 155 8.23 -16.62 -0.01
N GLN A 156 9.13 -17.24 0.76
CA GLN A 156 10.22 -18.05 0.21
C GLN A 156 9.70 -19.27 -0.56
N SER A 157 8.59 -19.88 -0.12
CA SER A 157 7.96 -20.98 -0.87
C SER A 157 7.40 -20.56 -2.24
N LEU A 158 7.28 -19.26 -2.49
CA LEU A 158 6.84 -18.65 -3.75
C LEU A 158 8.00 -18.02 -4.54
N ASP A 159 9.26 -18.34 -4.20
CA ASP A 159 10.48 -17.78 -4.79
C ASP A 159 10.61 -16.25 -4.64
N ILE A 160 10.05 -15.69 -3.56
CA ILE A 160 10.17 -14.27 -3.22
C ILE A 160 11.22 -14.09 -2.11
N ALA A 161 12.25 -13.30 -2.40
CA ALA A 161 13.25 -12.92 -1.40
C ALA A 161 12.70 -11.80 -0.49
N VAL A 162 12.68 -12.04 0.82
CA VAL A 162 12.23 -11.02 1.78
C VAL A 162 13.37 -10.09 2.15
N LEU A 163 13.14 -8.79 2.01
CA LEU A 163 14.06 -7.71 2.32
C LEU A 163 13.73 -7.10 3.69
N ASP A 164 14.77 -6.63 4.37
CA ASP A 164 14.64 -5.81 5.58
C ASP A 164 14.72 -4.32 5.22
N PRO A 165 13.93 -3.42 5.83
CA PRO A 165 14.07 -1.98 5.58
C PRO A 165 15.48 -1.47 5.92
N PRO A 166 16.09 -0.57 5.11
CA PRO A 166 15.55 0.10 3.92
C PRO A 166 16.03 -0.55 2.59
N GLN A 167 16.21 -1.86 2.53
CA GLN A 167 16.84 -2.52 1.37
C GLN A 167 16.02 -2.39 0.08
N ALA A 168 14.70 -2.31 0.14
CA ALA A 168 13.87 -2.09 -1.05
C ALA A 168 14.13 -0.71 -1.66
N GLU A 169 14.29 0.32 -0.83
CA GLU A 169 14.62 1.69 -1.23
C GLU A 169 16.03 1.76 -1.85
N GLU A 170 16.97 0.95 -1.37
CA GLU A 170 18.33 0.86 -1.92
C GLU A 170 18.39 0.06 -3.24
N LEU A 171 17.47 -0.88 -3.43
CA LEU A 171 17.46 -1.82 -4.57
C LEU A 171 16.64 -1.33 -5.76
N VAL A 172 15.66 -0.46 -5.53
CA VAL A 172 14.74 0.01 -6.58
C VAL A 172 15.48 0.89 -7.60
N ASP A 173 15.31 0.59 -8.89
CA ASP A 173 15.89 1.33 -10.01
C ASP A 173 14.92 1.37 -11.19
N GLN A 174 15.34 1.97 -12.31
CA GLN A 174 14.53 2.09 -13.53
C GLN A 174 14.15 0.74 -14.16
N SER A 175 14.80 -0.37 -13.78
CA SER A 175 14.52 -1.72 -14.26
C SER A 175 13.69 -2.54 -13.27
N THR A 176 13.06 -1.88 -12.30
CA THR A 176 12.21 -2.50 -11.29
C THR A 176 10.73 -2.30 -11.59
N LEU A 177 9.95 -3.38 -11.61
CA LEU A 177 8.49 -3.32 -11.43
C LEU A 177 8.22 -3.03 -9.96
N ILE A 178 7.59 -1.90 -9.67
CA ILE A 178 7.33 -1.45 -8.30
C ILE A 178 5.85 -1.67 -7.98
N PHE A 179 5.55 -2.43 -6.93
CA PHE A 179 4.18 -2.72 -6.50
C PHE A 179 3.97 -2.35 -5.03
N ILE A 180 3.15 -1.33 -4.76
CA ILE A 180 2.93 -0.75 -3.44
C ILE A 180 1.43 -0.67 -3.18
N PRO A 181 0.81 -1.72 -2.65
CA PRO A 181 -0.63 -1.76 -2.61
C PRO A 181 -1.24 -0.92 -1.48
N CYS A 182 -0.49 -0.64 -0.41
CA CYS A 182 -0.96 0.19 0.70
C CYS A 182 0.19 0.68 1.58
N ILE A 183 0.73 1.86 1.29
CA ILE A 183 1.69 2.55 2.17
C ILE A 183 1.22 3.99 2.43
N GLU A 184 1.76 4.61 3.48
CA GLU A 184 1.55 6.03 3.74
C GLU A 184 2.36 6.86 2.73
N TRP A 185 1.76 7.92 2.19
CA TRP A 185 2.29 8.66 1.03
C TRP A 185 3.72 9.19 1.24
N LEU A 186 4.10 9.54 2.47
CA LEU A 186 5.44 10.03 2.79
C LEU A 186 6.47 8.91 2.68
N LEU A 187 6.11 7.69 3.09
CA LEU A 187 6.96 6.50 2.95
C LEU A 187 7.07 6.02 1.50
N GLU A 188 6.14 6.42 0.63
CA GLU A 188 6.14 6.11 -0.80
C GLU A 188 7.11 6.98 -1.61
N LEU A 189 7.47 8.17 -1.10
CA LEU A 189 8.34 9.14 -1.75
C LEU A 189 9.60 8.54 -2.43
N PRO A 190 10.45 7.74 -1.74
CA PRO A 190 11.64 7.16 -2.39
C PRO A 190 11.31 6.33 -3.63
N PHE A 191 10.18 5.63 -3.63
CA PHE A 191 9.73 4.82 -4.77
C PHE A 191 9.18 5.69 -5.89
N MET A 192 8.41 6.74 -5.59
CA MET A 192 7.90 7.69 -6.60
C MET A 192 9.04 8.38 -7.37
N LEU A 193 10.14 8.72 -6.68
CA LEU A 193 11.31 9.36 -7.30
C LEU A 193 11.97 8.48 -8.37
N VAL A 194 11.89 7.16 -8.23
CA VAL A 194 12.38 6.17 -9.21
C VAL A 194 11.28 5.80 -10.22
N ALA A 195 10.02 5.74 -9.77
CA ALA A 195 8.87 5.33 -10.58
C ALA A 195 8.72 6.17 -11.85
N LYS A 196 9.06 7.47 -11.83
CA LYS A 196 9.04 8.37 -13.00
C LYS A 196 9.82 7.85 -14.22
N THR A 197 10.73 6.89 -14.04
CA THR A 197 11.47 6.23 -15.12
C THR A 197 11.28 4.72 -15.14
N SER A 198 10.54 4.14 -14.19
CA SER A 198 10.23 2.72 -14.22
C SER A 198 9.10 2.44 -15.23
N PRO A 199 9.20 1.40 -16.06
CA PRO A 199 8.16 1.04 -17.02
C PRO A 199 6.79 0.73 -16.40
N LEU A 200 6.78 0.23 -15.17
CA LEU A 200 5.56 -0.26 -14.52
C LEU A 200 5.59 0.01 -13.02
N TYR A 201 4.65 0.85 -12.58
CA TYR A 201 4.44 1.20 -11.18
C TYR A 201 2.99 0.98 -10.79
N VAL A 202 2.75 0.28 -9.69
CA VAL A 202 1.40 0.03 -9.16
C VAL A 202 1.32 0.60 -7.76
N SER A 203 0.39 1.52 -7.53
CA SER A 203 0.20 2.13 -6.22
C SER A 203 -1.23 2.66 -6.01
N SER A 204 -1.46 3.33 -4.88
CA SER A 204 -2.55 4.26 -4.68
C SER A 204 -2.54 5.37 -5.75
N SER A 205 -3.66 6.07 -5.89
CA SER A 205 -3.77 7.17 -6.84
C SER A 205 -2.78 8.31 -6.52
N MET A 206 -1.93 8.69 -7.49
CA MET A 206 -1.05 9.86 -7.38
C MET A 206 -1.85 11.15 -7.11
N HIS A 207 -3.08 11.25 -7.62
CA HIS A 207 -3.97 12.37 -7.31
C HIS A 207 -4.32 12.42 -5.81
N TRP A 208 -4.61 11.26 -5.21
CA TRP A 208 -4.85 11.17 -3.76
C TRP A 208 -3.61 11.51 -2.94
N ILE A 209 -2.42 11.06 -3.38
CA ILE A 209 -1.14 11.40 -2.74
C ILE A 209 -0.91 12.92 -2.77
N ILE A 210 -1.10 13.57 -3.92
CA ILE A 210 -0.97 15.02 -4.07
C ILE A 210 -1.94 15.72 -3.11
N ASP A 211 -3.22 15.34 -3.09
CA ASP A 211 -4.22 15.94 -2.22
C ASP A 211 -3.85 15.81 -0.73
N GLU A 212 -3.39 14.65 -0.28
CA GLU A 212 -3.06 14.45 1.14
C GLU A 212 -1.74 15.12 1.54
N ALA A 213 -0.76 15.17 0.63
CA ALA A 213 0.48 15.92 0.83
C ALA A 213 0.19 17.43 0.90
N GLU A 214 -0.66 17.98 0.03
CA GLU A 214 -1.09 19.38 0.06
C GLU A 214 -1.86 19.72 1.34
N ARG A 215 -2.78 18.86 1.79
CA ARG A 215 -3.47 19.02 3.08
C ARG A 215 -2.47 19.03 4.23
N SER A 216 -1.52 18.10 4.24
CA SER A 216 -0.50 18.01 5.29
C SER A 216 0.41 19.23 5.31
N ARG A 217 0.86 19.69 4.14
CA ARG A 217 1.60 20.94 3.95
C ARG A 217 0.84 22.14 4.51
N ASN A 218 -0.43 22.29 4.18
CA ASN A 218 -1.26 23.41 4.65
C ASN A 218 -1.43 23.41 6.18
N ARG A 219 -1.58 22.23 6.80
CA ARG A 219 -1.60 22.09 8.27
C ARG A 219 -0.27 22.53 8.90
N LEU A 220 0.86 22.18 8.28
CA LEU A 220 2.20 22.51 8.78
C LEU A 220 2.51 24.01 8.66
N VAL A 221 2.13 24.65 7.56
CA VAL A 221 2.29 26.11 7.38
C VAL A 221 1.47 26.89 8.40
N ALA A 222 0.29 26.39 8.77
CA ALA A 222 -0.55 27.00 9.80
C ALA A 222 -0.05 26.79 11.23
N ASP A 223 0.88 25.85 11.46
CA ASP A 223 1.49 25.61 12.77
C ASP A 223 2.65 26.59 13.02
N VAL A 224 2.51 27.39 14.09
CA VAL A 224 3.47 28.41 14.50
C VAL A 224 4.82 27.79 14.90
N ASN A 225 4.86 26.50 15.25
CA ASN A 225 6.08 25.77 15.63
C ASN A 225 6.76 25.05 14.46
N ASN A 226 6.71 25.69 13.29
CA ASN A 226 7.15 25.22 11.99
C ASN A 226 8.27 24.14 12.03
N LYS A 227 8.06 23.01 11.35
CA LYS A 227 9.05 21.93 11.19
C LYS A 227 9.52 21.90 9.72
N PRO A 228 10.57 22.68 9.36
CA PRO A 228 11.02 22.82 7.98
C PRO A 228 11.27 21.51 7.21
N PRO A 229 11.79 20.42 7.83
CA PRO A 229 12.06 19.18 7.10
C PRO A 229 10.80 18.53 6.50
N VAL A 230 9.68 18.54 7.22
CA VAL A 230 8.45 17.87 6.79
C VAL A 230 7.74 18.65 5.68
N LEU A 231 7.89 19.99 5.66
CA LEU A 231 7.39 20.81 4.56
C LEU A 231 8.07 20.46 3.23
N LYS A 232 9.40 20.31 3.26
CA LYS A 232 10.17 19.89 2.09
C LYS A 232 9.72 18.52 1.60
N GLU A 233 9.49 17.57 2.51
CA GLU A 233 8.99 16.24 2.15
C GLU A 233 7.60 16.28 1.49
N CYS A 234 6.68 17.15 1.95
CA CYS A 234 5.41 17.38 1.28
C CYS A 234 5.63 17.92 -0.15
N ASP A 235 6.48 18.93 -0.31
CA ASP A 235 6.77 19.53 -1.62
C ASP A 235 7.41 18.49 -2.58
N ASP A 236 8.35 17.69 -2.07
CA ASP A 236 9.03 16.62 -2.81
C ASP A 236 8.03 15.52 -3.24
N ALA A 237 7.10 15.13 -2.36
CA ALA A 237 6.06 14.14 -2.69
C ALA A 237 5.07 14.65 -3.73
N ILE A 238 4.64 15.91 -3.64
CA ILE A 238 3.78 16.55 -4.65
C ILE A 238 4.51 16.56 -6.01
N ALA A 239 5.78 16.95 -6.03
CA ALA A 239 6.57 16.99 -7.25
C ALA A 239 6.80 15.59 -7.85
N ALA A 240 7.10 14.59 -7.03
CA ALA A 240 7.32 13.21 -7.46
C ALA A 240 6.04 12.58 -8.03
N ALA A 241 4.90 12.74 -7.36
CA ALA A 241 3.62 12.23 -7.82
C ALA A 241 3.18 12.89 -9.16
N LYS A 242 3.41 14.20 -9.31
CA LYS A 242 3.19 14.89 -10.59
C LYS A 242 4.10 14.36 -11.69
N ALA A 243 5.37 14.12 -11.41
CA ALA A 243 6.29 13.55 -12.39
C ALA A 243 5.83 12.17 -12.89
N VAL A 244 5.28 11.32 -12.01
CA VAL A 244 4.67 10.05 -12.42
C VAL A 244 3.46 10.27 -13.34
N LEU A 245 2.56 11.22 -13.02
CA LEU A 245 1.42 11.54 -13.89
C LEU A 245 1.84 12.09 -15.27
N ASP A 246 2.92 12.87 -15.30
CA ASP A 246 3.46 13.45 -16.53
C ASP A 246 4.10 12.37 -17.43
N THR A 247 4.76 11.38 -16.83
CA THR A 247 5.55 10.36 -17.54
C THR A 247 4.80 9.05 -17.81
N HIS A 248 3.68 8.78 -17.12
CA HIS A 248 2.93 7.52 -17.23
C HIS A 248 1.49 7.71 -17.68
N ASP A 249 0.95 6.71 -18.37
CA ASP A 249 -0.48 6.53 -18.52
C ASP A 249 -1.06 6.01 -17.20
N GLU A 250 -2.12 6.67 -16.70
CA GLU A 250 -2.84 6.27 -15.49
C GLU A 250 -3.96 5.27 -15.83
N ASN A 251 -3.90 4.08 -15.25
CA ASN A 251 -4.89 3.02 -15.48
C ASN A 251 -5.50 2.56 -14.16
N LYS A 252 -6.69 3.07 -13.85
CA LYS A 252 -7.44 2.70 -12.64
C LYS A 252 -7.98 1.29 -12.78
N MET A 253 -7.63 0.42 -11.84
CA MET A 253 -8.15 -0.94 -11.84
C MET A 253 -9.67 -0.90 -11.61
N PRO A 254 -10.46 -1.72 -12.33
CA PRO A 254 -11.87 -1.87 -12.04
C PRO A 254 -12.08 -2.28 -10.59
N GLU A 255 -13.13 -1.75 -9.96
CA GLU A 255 -13.53 -2.24 -8.66
C GLU A 255 -13.82 -3.74 -8.76
N ALA A 256 -13.17 -4.50 -7.88
CA ALA A 256 -13.33 -5.92 -7.83
C ALA A 256 -13.37 -6.34 -6.37
N ASP A 257 -14.45 -7.00 -6.00
CA ASP A 257 -14.70 -7.42 -4.64
C ASP A 257 -14.00 -8.75 -4.38
N PHE A 258 -12.72 -8.65 -4.04
CA PHE A 258 -11.89 -9.82 -3.77
C PHE A 258 -11.85 -10.17 -2.28
N ALA A 259 -12.12 -9.19 -1.40
CA ALA A 259 -11.90 -9.36 0.03
C ALA A 259 -13.06 -8.90 0.92
N ASP A 260 -14.19 -9.60 0.88
CA ASP A 260 -15.36 -9.37 1.76
C ASP A 260 -15.78 -7.87 1.80
N GLY A 261 -15.80 -7.21 0.63
CA GLY A 261 -16.09 -5.78 0.50
C GLY A 261 -14.87 -4.86 0.43
N HIS A 262 -13.65 -5.40 0.50
CA HIS A 262 -12.42 -4.62 0.30
C HIS A 262 -11.98 -4.67 -1.16
N SER A 263 -12.37 -3.65 -1.92
CA SER A 263 -11.84 -3.39 -3.26
C SER A 263 -10.33 -3.14 -3.20
N LEU A 264 -9.58 -3.75 -4.10
CA LEU A 264 -8.19 -3.39 -4.39
C LEU A 264 -8.21 -2.07 -5.19
N ALA A 265 -8.35 -0.94 -4.51
CA ALA A 265 -8.33 0.38 -5.13
C ALA A 265 -6.90 0.77 -5.56
N LEU A 266 -6.38 0.08 -6.57
CA LEU A 266 -5.03 0.28 -7.11
C LEU A 266 -5.08 0.95 -8.48
N THR A 267 -4.06 1.75 -8.74
CA THR A 267 -3.82 2.39 -10.02
C THR A 267 -2.51 1.84 -10.59
N ILE A 268 -2.55 1.50 -11.88
CA ILE A 268 -1.40 0.99 -12.63
C ILE A 268 -0.90 2.11 -13.53
N TYR A 269 0.35 2.51 -13.33
CA TYR A 269 1.07 3.52 -14.08
C TYR A 269 2.02 2.81 -15.06
N THR A 270 1.80 2.99 -16.35
CA THR A 270 2.67 2.46 -17.42
C THR A 270 3.41 3.60 -18.09
N LEU A 271 4.72 3.51 -18.21
CA LEU A 271 5.54 4.59 -18.78
C LEU A 271 5.09 4.88 -20.22
N LYS A 272 4.86 6.16 -20.55
CA LYS A 272 4.49 6.59 -21.90
C LYS A 272 5.62 6.26 -22.86
N HIS A 273 5.28 5.75 -24.03
CA HIS A 273 6.24 5.63 -25.12
C HIS A 273 6.65 7.04 -25.53
N GLN A 274 7.96 7.31 -25.58
CA GLN A 274 8.42 8.50 -26.30
C GLN A 274 8.10 8.22 -27.76
N ASP A 275 7.21 9.02 -28.35
CA ASP A 275 7.02 8.99 -29.79
C ASP A 275 8.41 9.25 -30.41
N GLU A 276 8.96 8.24 -31.11
CA GLU A 276 10.16 8.42 -31.91
C GLU A 276 9.79 9.33 -33.08
N ASP A 277 10.02 10.64 -32.91
CA ASP A 277 9.98 11.65 -33.98
C ASP A 277 11.05 11.36 -35.07
#